data_AF-A0A3D6F0L1-F1
#
_entry.id   AF-A0A3D6F0L1-F1
#
_cell.length_a   1.000
_cell.length_b   1.000
_cell.length_c   1.000
_cell.angle_alpha   90.00
_cell.angle_beta   90.00
_cell.angle_gamma   90.00
#
_symmetry.space_group_name_H-M   'P 1'
#
loop_
_entity.id
_entity.type
_entity.pdbx_description
1 polymer ?
#
loop_
_entity_poly.entity_id
_entity_poly.type
_entity_poly.pdbx_seq_one_letter_code
_entity_poly.pdbx_strand_id
1 'polypeptide(L)'
;FLIPGIKETLRVNGDAKIVTDKSVLELLACDGKLPALAIIVNVKEAFMHCAKCMIRSNLWGKTDESKARPVPTLAKALVDHGKLDIAVQQLDDMIKDDEKTNLY
;
A
#
# COMPACT_ATOMS: atom_id res chain seq x y z
N PHE A 1 7.98 -2.58 2.71
CA PHE A 1 7.36 -2.93 4.00
C PHE A 1 6.00 -3.56 3.71
N LEU A 2 5.46 -4.35 4.63
CA LEU A 2 4.15 -4.98 4.50
C LEU A 2 3.27 -4.49 5.65
N ILE A 3 2.02 -4.15 5.34
CA ILE A 3 1.05 -3.67 6.32
C ILE A 3 0.10 -4.82 6.63
N PRO A 4 0.10 -5.37 7.86
CA PRO A 4 -0.85 -6.40 8.25
C PRO A 4 -2.28 -6.05 7.88
N GLY A 5 -2.92 -6.97 7.15
CA GLY A 5 -4.30 -6.87 6.65
C GLY A 5 -4.42 -6.30 5.23
N ILE A 6 -3.40 -5.62 4.71
CA ILE A 6 -3.44 -5.05 3.35
C ILE A 6 -2.85 -6.04 2.35
N LYS A 7 -3.65 -6.42 1.35
CA LYS A 7 -3.27 -7.46 0.38
C LYS A 7 -2.60 -6.87 -0.86
N GLU A 8 -2.92 -5.64 -1.20
CA GLU A 8 -2.32 -4.91 -2.30
C GLU A 8 -0.92 -4.43 -1.94
N THR A 9 -0.09 -4.27 -2.96
CA THR A 9 1.25 -3.73 -2.78
C THR A 9 1.47 -2.52 -3.67
N LEU A 10 2.20 -1.53 -3.15
CA LEU A 10 2.60 -0.33 -3.88
C LEU A 10 4.10 -0.39 -4.14
N ARG A 11 4.50 -0.33 -5.41
CA ARG A 11 5.89 -0.15 -5.81
C ARG A 11 6.13 1.33 -6.09
N VAL A 12 7.12 1.91 -5.45
CA VAL A 12 7.52 3.31 -5.62
C VAL A 12 8.92 3.33 -6.22
N ASN A 13 9.09 3.98 -7.37
CA ASN A 13 10.40 4.19 -7.99
C ASN A 13 10.71 5.69 -8.02
N GLY A 14 11.97 6.03 -7.77
CA GLY A 14 12.40 7.41 -7.62
C GLY A 14 13.87 7.54 -7.24
N ASP A 15 14.30 8.77 -7.01
CA ASP A 15 15.64 9.05 -6.51
C ASP A 15 15.65 9.03 -4.97
N ALA A 16 16.62 8.35 -4.38
CA ALA A 16 16.77 8.28 -2.93
C ALA A 16 17.87 9.22 -2.42
N LYS A 17 17.63 9.87 -1.28
CA LYS A 17 18.63 10.65 -0.54
C LYS A 17 18.67 10.20 0.91
N ILE A 18 19.87 10.02 1.44
CA ILE A 18 20.09 9.81 2.88
C ILE A 18 20.11 11.19 3.55
N VAL A 19 19.36 11.33 4.64
CA VAL A 19 19.26 12.56 5.42
C VAL A 19 19.43 12.29 6.91
N THR A 20 19.91 13.29 7.63
CA THR A 20 20.06 13.28 9.10
C THR A 20 19.39 14.50 9.75
N ASP A 21 18.58 15.25 8.98
CA ASP A 21 17.84 16.41 9.47
C ASP A 21 16.93 16.01 10.63
N LYS A 22 17.11 16.67 11.79
CA LYS A 22 16.40 16.34 13.03
C LYS A 22 14.89 16.34 12.85
N SER A 23 14.34 17.32 12.12
CA SER A 23 12.90 17.43 11.85
C SER A 23 12.34 16.24 11.06
N VAL A 24 13.12 15.63 10.16
CA VAL A 24 12.72 14.43 9.42
C VAL A 24 12.80 13.20 10.32
N LEU A 25 13.86 13.08 11.13
CA LEU A 25 14.04 11.96 12.06
C LEU A 25 12.94 11.94 13.13
N GLU A 26 12.47 13.10 13.59
CA GLU A 26 11.36 13.24 14.55
C GLU A 26 10.04 12.66 14.00
N LEU A 27 9.77 12.75 12.70
CA LEU A 27 8.59 12.14 12.07
C LEU A 27 8.64 10.61 12.05
N LEU A 28 9.83 10.03 12.20
CA LEU A 28 10.09 8.60 12.14
C LEU A 28 10.44 8.01 13.51
N ALA A 29 10.21 8.77 14.59
CA ALA A 29 10.48 8.33 15.93
C ALA A 29 9.61 7.11 16.29
N CYS A 30 10.25 6.09 16.86
CA CYS A 30 9.57 4.90 17.36
C CYS A 30 9.89 4.75 18.85
N ASP A 31 8.86 4.66 19.69
CA ASP A 31 8.99 4.61 21.16
C ASP A 31 9.90 5.73 21.72
N GLY A 32 9.79 6.94 21.17
CA GLY A 32 10.57 8.11 21.58
C GLY A 32 12.04 8.11 21.14
N LYS A 33 12.48 7.12 20.35
CA LYS A 33 13.84 7.04 19.83
C LYS A 33 13.91 7.50 18.38
N LEU A 34 14.86 8.38 18.08
CA LEU A 34 15.13 8.84 16.72
C LEU A 34 16.01 7.82 15.98
N PRO A 35 15.75 7.56 14.69
CA PRO A 35 16.67 6.81 13.86
C PRO A 35 17.96 7.62 13.61
N ALA A 36 19.07 6.93 13.26
CA ALA A 36 20.35 7.58 12.99
C ALA A 36 20.37 8.34 11.64
N LEU A 37 19.55 7.90 10.70
CA LEU A 37 19.38 8.48 9.37
C LEU A 37 18.00 8.11 8.83
N ALA A 38 17.54 8.83 7.82
CA ALA A 38 16.34 8.52 7.05
C ALA A 38 16.64 8.50 5.56
N ILE A 39 15.75 7.88 4.78
CA ILE A 39 15.78 7.92 3.32
C ILE A 39 14.56 8.70 2.85
N ILE A 40 14.79 9.77 2.08
CA ILE A 40 13.76 10.47 1.33
C ILE A 40 13.77 9.91 -0.09
N VAL A 41 12.61 9.44 -0.56
CA VAL A 41 12.42 9.01 -1.94
C VAL A 41 11.66 10.09 -2.69
N ASN A 42 12.31 10.74 -3.65
CA ASN A 42 11.63 11.61 -4.60
C ASN A 42 10.94 10.74 -5.65
N VAL A 43 9.63 10.55 -5.48
CA VAL A 43 8.82 9.63 -6.30
C VAL A 43 8.75 10.12 -7.74
N LYS A 44 9.18 9.27 -8.69
CA LYS A 44 9.02 9.49 -10.13
C LYS A 44 7.81 8.75 -10.67
N GLU A 45 7.58 7.55 -10.16
CA GLU A 45 6.45 6.71 -10.56
C GLU A 45 6.05 5.79 -9.40
N ALA A 46 4.78 5.42 -9.37
CA ALA A 46 4.24 4.50 -8.39
C ALA A 46 3.22 3.55 -9.05
N PHE A 47 3.32 2.26 -8.74
CA PHE A 47 2.49 1.21 -9.32
C PHE A 47 1.79 0.44 -8.21
N MET A 48 0.47 0.28 -8.36
CA MET A 48 -0.30 -0.65 -7.54
C MET A 48 -0.22 -2.05 -8.17
N HIS A 49 -0.09 -3.07 -7.33
CA HIS A 49 -0.12 -4.46 -7.73
C HIS A 49 -1.25 -5.21 -7.01
N CYS A 50 -1.85 -6.16 -7.73
CA CYS A 50 -2.97 -6.96 -7.26
C CYS A 50 -2.63 -7.81 -6.03
N ALA A 51 -3.67 -8.20 -5.29
CA ALA A 51 -3.59 -8.98 -4.05
C ALA A 51 -3.22 -10.46 -4.23
N LYS A 52 -3.17 -10.97 -5.47
CA LYS A 52 -3.13 -12.42 -5.75
C LYS A 52 -1.96 -13.14 -5.07
N CYS A 53 -0.76 -12.55 -5.05
CA CYS A 53 0.39 -13.16 -4.38
C CYS A 53 0.23 -13.24 -2.85
N MET A 54 -0.38 -12.22 -2.24
CA MET A 54 -0.64 -12.16 -0.80
C MET A 54 -1.74 -13.14 -0.40
N ILE A 55 -2.78 -13.29 -1.23
CA ILE A 55 -3.85 -14.27 -1.05
C ILE A 55 -3.30 -15.70 -1.14
N ARG A 56 -2.57 -16.03 -2.21
CA ARG A 56 -2.02 -17.39 -2.41
C ARG A 56 -1.03 -17.82 -1.33
N SER A 57 -0.23 -16.88 -0.81
CA SER A 57 0.71 -17.16 0.29
C SER A 57 0.02 -17.27 1.65
N ASN A 58 -1.27 -16.95 1.74
CA ASN A 58 -2.02 -16.85 2.99
C ASN A 58 -1.29 -16.00 4.05
N LEU A 59 -0.56 -14.96 3.62
CA LEU A 59 0.36 -14.24 4.50
C LEU A 59 -0.35 -13.66 5.73
N TRP A 60 -1.60 -13.22 5.55
CA TRP A 60 -2.39 -12.57 6.58
C TRP A 60 -3.43 -13.46 7.25
N GLY A 61 -3.43 -14.78 7.06
CA GLY A 61 -4.55 -15.67 7.39
C GLY A 61 -5.11 -15.68 8.82
N LYS A 62 -4.46 -15.03 9.80
CA LYS A 62 -4.96 -14.80 11.17
C LYS A 62 -4.94 -13.33 11.59
N THR A 63 -4.72 -12.42 10.65
CA THR A 63 -4.75 -10.99 10.92
C THR A 63 -6.20 -10.58 11.12
N ASP A 64 -6.43 -9.77 12.14
CA ASP A 64 -7.76 -9.24 12.43
C ASP A 64 -8.22 -8.30 11.31
N GLU A 65 -9.08 -8.81 10.42
CA GLU A 65 -9.67 -8.03 9.33
C GLU A 65 -10.57 -6.88 9.84
N SER A 66 -11.02 -6.93 11.11
CA SER A 66 -11.81 -5.85 11.71
C SER A 66 -10.97 -4.62 12.08
N LYS A 67 -9.63 -4.75 12.12
CA LYS A 67 -8.72 -3.62 12.26
C LYS A 67 -8.55 -2.92 10.92
N ALA A 68 -9.62 -2.26 10.50
CA ALA A 68 -9.63 -1.41 9.32
C ALA A 68 -8.49 -0.39 9.44
N ARG A 69 -7.56 -0.46 8.49
CA ARG A 69 -6.58 0.61 8.33
C ARG A 69 -7.20 1.69 7.44
N PRO A 70 -6.91 2.97 7.69
CA PRO A 70 -7.46 4.07 6.90
C PRO A 70 -6.73 4.20 5.55
N VAL A 71 -6.74 3.14 4.75
CA VAL A 71 -6.19 3.13 3.38
C VAL A 71 -7.33 2.95 2.38
N PRO A 72 -7.25 3.61 1.21
CA PRO A 72 -8.23 3.43 0.15
C PRO A 72 -8.16 2.01 -0.43
N THR A 73 -9.28 1.53 -0.99
CA THR A 73 -9.28 0.31 -1.81
C THR A 73 -8.48 0.51 -3.10
N LEU A 74 -8.05 -0.58 -3.73
CA LEU A 74 -7.41 -0.53 -5.04
C LEU A 74 -8.29 0.19 -6.06
N ALA A 75 -9.60 -0.09 -6.07
CA ALA A 75 -10.53 0.58 -6.96
C ALA A 75 -10.56 2.09 -6.72
N LYS A 76 -10.64 2.53 -5.47
CA LYS A 76 -10.64 3.96 -5.14
C LYS A 76 -9.37 4.65 -5.64
N ALA A 77 -8.21 4.04 -5.39
CA ALA A 77 -6.93 4.56 -5.86
C ALA A 77 -6.88 4.67 -7.39
N LEU A 78 -7.30 3.62 -8.11
CA LEU A 78 -7.31 3.59 -9.57
C LEU A 78 -8.28 4.59 -10.18
N VAL A 79 -9.51 4.71 -9.65
CA VAL A 79 -10.50 5.68 -10.14
C VAL A 79 -10.01 7.11 -9.93
N ASP A 80 -9.55 7.43 -8.72
CA ASP A 80 -9.11 8.79 -8.40
C ASP A 80 -7.87 9.20 -9.21
N HIS A 81 -6.83 8.36 -9.24
CA HIS A 81 -5.57 8.71 -9.90
C HIS A 81 -5.62 8.52 -11.42
N GLY A 82 -6.29 7.47 -11.87
CA GLY A 82 -6.46 7.17 -13.29
C GLY A 82 -7.55 8.00 -13.96
N LYS A 83 -8.36 8.74 -13.18
CA LYS A 83 -9.54 9.48 -13.66
C LYS A 83 -10.46 8.59 -14.49
N LEU A 84 -10.67 7.37 -14.00
CA LEU A 84 -11.41 6.35 -14.74
C LEU A 84 -12.91 6.69 -14.74
N ASP A 85 -13.57 6.48 -15.87
CA ASP A 85 -15.01 6.63 -16.01
C ASP A 85 -15.73 5.34 -15.59
N ILE A 86 -15.57 4.97 -14.32
CA ILE A 86 -16.22 3.82 -13.68
C ILE A 86 -16.49 4.14 -12.21
N ALA A 87 -17.65 3.73 -11.70
CA ALA A 87 -17.94 3.88 -10.29
C ALA A 87 -16.98 3.02 -9.44
N VAL A 88 -16.46 3.58 -8.35
CA VAL A 88 -15.54 2.88 -7.43
C VAL A 88 -16.12 1.54 -6.99
N GLN A 89 -17.41 1.51 -6.63
CA GLN A 89 -18.08 0.29 -6.17
C GLN A 89 -18.07 -0.80 -7.25
N GLN A 90 -18.36 -0.44 -8.50
CA GLN A 90 -18.35 -1.38 -9.61
C GLN A 90 -16.97 -2.00 -9.82
N LEU A 91 -15.91 -1.19 -9.77
CA LEU A 91 -14.54 -1.68 -9.90
C LEU A 91 -14.10 -2.52 -8.68
N ASP A 92 -14.52 -2.15 -7.47
CA ASP A 92 -14.26 -2.94 -6.26
C ASP A 92 -14.89 -4.33 -6.35
N ASP A 93 -16.13 -4.43 -6.84
CA ASP A 93 -16.82 -5.72 -6.99
C ASP A 93 -16.13 -6.60 -8.05
N MET A 94 -15.68 -6.00 -9.15
CA MET A 94 -14.88 -6.70 -10.17
C MET A 94 -13.55 -7.23 -9.60
N ILE A 95 -12.84 -6.43 -8.81
CA ILE A 95 -11.57 -6.85 -8.20
C ILE A 95 -11.80 -8.00 -7.20
N LYS A 96 -12.84 -7.90 -6.36
CA LYS A 96 -13.18 -8.96 -5.39
C LYS A 96 -13.60 -10.27 -6.05
N ASP A 97 -14.25 -10.20 -7.21
CA ASP A 97 -14.57 -11.38 -7.99
C ASP A 97 -13.30 -12.03 -8.54
N ASP A 98 -12.41 -11.24 -9.18
CA ASP A 98 -11.13 -11.70 -9.73
C ASP A 98 -10.22 -12.34 -8.66
N GLU A 99 -10.23 -11.80 -7.43
CA GLU A 99 -9.52 -12.39 -6.28
C GLU A 99 -10.01 -13.80 -5.90
N LYS A 100 -11.27 -14.14 -6.20
CA LYS A 100 -11.88 -15.44 -5.88
C LYS A 100 -11.80 -16.40 -7.05
N THR A 101 -11.99 -15.90 -8.27
CA THR A 101 -12.22 -16.72 -9.46
C THR A 101 -10.96 -16.88 -10.32
N ASN A 102 -9.96 -16.02 -10.15
CA ASN A 102 -8.84 -15.90 -11.08
C ASN A 102 -7.49 -15.72 -10.36
N LEU A 103 -7.12 -16.68 -9.51
CA LEU A 103 -5.84 -16.64 -8.78
C LEU A 103 -4.64 -17.17 -9.58
N TYR A 104 -4.83 -17.77 -10.76
CA TYR A 104 -3.78 -18.44 -11.57
C TYR A 104 -3.82 -18.02 -13.03
#